data_AF-A0A367XHM1-F1
#
_entry.id   AF-A0A367XHM1-F1
#
_cell.length_a   1.000
_cell.length_b   1.000
_cell.length_c   1.000
_cell.angle_alpha   90.00
_cell.angle_beta   90.00
_cell.angle_gamma   90.00
#
_symmetry.space_group_name_H-M   'P 1'
#
loop_
_entity.id
_entity.type
_entity.pdbx_description
1 polymer ?
#
loop_
_entity_poly.entity_id
_entity_poly.type
_entity_poly.pdbx_seq_one_letter_code
_entity_poly.pdbx_strand_id
1 'polypeptide(L)'
;MTNIQKADEWILVQSAFLDDEFKDNIAIYLVMETVEAGLYRIQSGAVQARKGTGWRLDPGDWLDRRQEYGDVGDHSLLTDEEAQEYLDAMGLRLEDGKELNIKEFRQVNGYDPALLPVDPKFKERRDLARKRLKLPPKA
;
A
#
# COMPACT_ATOMS: atom_id res chain seq x y z
N MET A 1 -21.39 10.89 29.60
CA MET A 1 -20.41 11.70 28.84
C MET A 1 -20.16 11.00 27.53
N THR A 2 -20.82 11.43 26.46
CA THR A 2 -20.59 10.95 25.10
C THR A 2 -19.27 11.54 24.64
N ASN A 3 -18.19 10.75 24.70
CA ASN A 3 -16.95 11.03 23.99
C ASN A 3 -17.24 10.94 22.49
N ILE A 4 -17.86 11.96 21.94
CA ILE A 4 -17.72 12.27 20.52
C ILE A 4 -16.31 12.86 20.42
N GLN A 5 -15.32 11.96 20.42
CA GLN A 5 -14.16 12.21 19.58
C GLN A 5 -14.78 12.39 18.21
N LYS A 6 -14.81 13.64 17.70
CA LYS A 6 -14.77 13.83 16.26
C LYS A 6 -13.52 13.05 15.84
N ALA A 7 -13.72 11.81 15.43
CA ALA A 7 -12.73 11.14 14.63
C ALA A 7 -12.59 12.07 13.44
N ASP A 8 -11.48 12.80 13.37
CA ASP A 8 -11.06 13.37 12.11
C ASP A 8 -11.12 12.19 11.14
N GLU A 9 -12.09 12.23 10.24
CA GLU A 9 -12.37 11.14 9.32
C GLU A 9 -11.16 11.11 8.39
N TRP A 10 -10.16 10.31 8.77
CA TRP A 10 -8.90 10.27 8.06
C TRP A 10 -9.19 9.84 6.64
N ILE A 11 -8.84 10.69 5.69
CA ILE A 11 -8.95 10.36 4.27
C ILE A 11 -7.78 9.45 3.91
N LEU A 12 -8.12 8.26 3.43
CA LEU A 12 -7.17 7.18 3.17
C LEU A 12 -6.98 6.94 1.68
N VAL A 13 -5.87 6.31 1.34
CA VAL A 13 -5.58 5.74 0.02
C VAL A 13 -5.13 4.29 0.19
N GLN A 14 -5.33 3.50 -0.86
CA GLN A 14 -4.71 2.19 -0.97
C GLN A 14 -3.52 2.28 -1.92
N SER A 15 -2.32 2.14 -1.35
CA SER A 15 -1.07 2.23 -2.08
C SER A 15 -0.57 0.83 -2.42
N ALA A 16 -0.27 0.59 -3.69
CA ALA A 16 0.33 -0.64 -4.18
C ALA A 16 1.85 -0.49 -4.26
N PHE A 17 2.56 -1.52 -3.83
CA PHE A 17 4.00 -1.50 -3.81
C PHE A 17 4.62 -2.82 -4.23
N LEU A 18 5.70 -2.70 -4.98
CA LEU A 18 6.49 -3.82 -5.45
C LEU A 18 7.55 -4.23 -4.43
N ASP A 19 7.71 -5.53 -4.27
CA ASP A 19 8.86 -6.17 -3.65
C ASP A 19 9.39 -7.22 -4.65
N ASP A 20 10.47 -6.84 -5.33
CA ASP A 20 11.12 -7.60 -6.41
C ASP A 20 12.55 -8.04 -6.05
N GLU A 21 12.90 -8.03 -4.75
CA GLU A 21 14.24 -8.40 -4.29
C GLU A 21 14.63 -9.81 -4.77
N PHE A 22 13.65 -10.71 -4.82
CA PHE A 22 13.81 -12.05 -5.36
C PHE A 22 13.05 -12.17 -6.68
N LYS A 23 13.77 -12.29 -7.80
CA LYS A 23 13.21 -12.37 -9.16
C LYS A 23 12.15 -13.48 -9.32
N ASP A 24 12.33 -14.60 -8.62
CA ASP A 24 11.43 -15.75 -8.67
C ASP A 24 10.33 -15.72 -7.59
N ASN A 25 10.34 -14.70 -6.72
CA ASN A 25 9.42 -14.55 -5.59
C ASN A 25 9.02 -13.08 -5.41
N ILE A 26 8.45 -12.52 -6.48
CA ILE A 26 7.87 -11.17 -6.47
C ILE A 26 6.65 -11.15 -5.55
N ALA A 27 6.54 -10.09 -4.75
CA ALA A 27 5.36 -9.79 -3.96
C ALA A 27 4.81 -8.40 -4.29
N ILE A 28 3.49 -8.27 -4.21
CA ILE A 28 2.79 -6.99 -4.24
C ILE A 28 2.14 -6.77 -2.87
N TYR A 29 2.39 -5.62 -2.27
CA TYR A 29 1.71 -5.21 -1.04
C TYR A 29 0.69 -4.13 -1.34
N LEU A 30 -0.50 -4.23 -0.75
CA LEU A 30 -1.45 -3.12 -0.67
C LEU A 30 -1.55 -2.66 0.76
N VAL A 31 -1.46 -1.35 0.95
CA VAL A 31 -1.39 -0.72 2.27
C VAL A 31 -2.40 0.41 2.32
N MET A 32 -3.10 0.54 3.44
CA MET A 32 -3.99 1.68 3.66
C MET A 32 -3.23 2.79 4.40
N GLU A 33 -3.07 3.93 3.75
CA GLU A 33 -2.28 5.06 4.24
C GLU A 33 -3.14 6.33 4.35
N THR A 34 -2.88 7.15 5.37
CA THR A 34 -3.40 8.53 5.41
C THR A 34 -2.64 9.42 4.46
N VAL A 35 -3.35 10.26 3.72
CA VAL A 35 -2.72 11.32 2.91
C VAL A 35 -2.77 12.63 3.68
N GLU A 36 -1.79 12.87 4.56
CA GLU A 36 -1.54 14.19 5.13
C GLU A 36 -0.28 14.83 4.52
N ALA A 37 -0.26 16.16 4.49
CA ALA A 37 0.89 16.89 3.98
C ALA A 37 2.12 16.64 4.87
N GLY A 38 3.05 15.82 4.38
CA GLY A 38 4.32 15.54 5.04
C GLY A 38 4.31 14.32 5.97
N LEU A 39 3.18 13.62 6.10
CA LEU A 39 3.04 12.43 6.93
C LEU A 39 2.15 11.40 6.23
N TYR A 40 2.74 10.24 5.89
CA TYR A 40 2.00 9.04 5.54
C TYR A 40 2.04 8.11 6.74
N ARG A 41 0.87 7.78 7.26
CA ARG A 41 0.73 6.83 8.35
C ARG A 41 -0.11 5.67 7.88
N ILE A 42 0.42 4.48 8.06
CA ILE A 42 -0.29 3.24 7.84
C ILE A 42 -1.39 3.12 8.91
N GLN A 43 -2.64 2.90 8.47
CA GLN A 43 -3.81 2.84 9.36
C GLN A 43 -4.37 1.43 9.53
N SER A 44 -3.99 0.49 8.66
CA SER A 44 -4.35 -0.92 8.76
C SER A 44 -3.13 -1.81 8.53
N GLY A 45 -3.29 -3.11 8.78
CA GLY A 45 -2.36 -4.09 8.22
C GLY A 45 -2.23 -3.93 6.70
N ALA A 46 -1.21 -4.56 6.13
CA ALA A 46 -1.08 -4.69 4.70
C ALA A 46 -1.73 -6.00 4.23
N VAL A 47 -2.05 -6.09 2.95
CA VAL A 47 -2.29 -7.36 2.28
C VAL A 47 -1.17 -7.62 1.30
N GLN A 48 -0.81 -8.89 1.14
CA GLN A 48 0.27 -9.32 0.27
C GLN A 48 -0.28 -10.29 -0.77
N ALA A 49 0.09 -10.08 -2.03
CA ALA A 49 -0.06 -11.03 -3.11
C ALA A 49 1.28 -11.68 -3.43
N ARG A 50 1.28 -13.00 -3.58
CA ARG A 50 2.38 -13.77 -4.17
C ARG A 50 1.84 -14.88 -5.06
N LYS A 51 2.66 -15.29 -6.03
CA LYS A 51 2.38 -16.46 -6.85
C LYS A 51 2.25 -17.70 -5.97
N GLY A 52 1.20 -18.49 -6.19
CA GLY A 52 0.95 -19.75 -5.48
C GLY A 52 0.20 -19.62 -4.15
N THR A 53 0.36 -18.51 -3.41
CA THR A 53 -0.39 -18.27 -2.17
C THR A 53 -1.59 -17.33 -2.35
N GLY A 54 -1.60 -16.53 -3.41
CA GLY A 54 -2.65 -15.54 -3.63
C GLY A 54 -2.57 -14.36 -2.66
N TRP A 55 -3.70 -13.66 -2.50
CA TRP A 55 -3.88 -12.59 -1.52
C TRP A 55 -4.00 -13.13 -0.11
N ARG A 56 -3.26 -12.54 0.82
CA ARG A 56 -3.32 -12.82 2.26
C ARG A 56 -3.08 -11.57 3.09
N LEU A 57 -3.53 -11.57 4.33
CA LEU A 57 -3.14 -10.55 5.31
C LEU A 57 -1.62 -10.66 5.55
N ASP A 58 -0.95 -9.52 5.56
CA ASP A 58 0.46 -9.41 5.89
C ASP A 58 0.63 -9.18 7.40
N PRO A 59 1.40 -10.03 8.10
CA PRO A 59 1.55 -9.93 9.55
C PRO A 59 2.51 -8.83 10.01
N GLY A 60 3.12 -8.07 9.09
CA GLY A 60 4.11 -7.04 9.41
C GLY A 60 5.36 -7.05 8.52
N ASP A 61 5.55 -8.09 7.69
CA ASP A 61 6.70 -8.21 6.77
C ASP A 61 6.89 -6.93 5.96
N TRP A 62 5.78 -6.34 5.50
CA TRP A 62 5.79 -5.08 4.78
C TRP A 62 6.55 -3.97 5.52
N LEU A 63 6.19 -3.74 6.78
CA LEU A 63 6.72 -2.63 7.58
C LEU A 63 8.20 -2.86 7.89
N ASP A 64 8.58 -4.10 8.18
CA ASP A 64 9.96 -4.47 8.47
C ASP A 64 10.84 -4.21 7.24
N ARG A 65 10.40 -4.65 6.04
CA ARG A 65 11.13 -4.38 4.79
C ARG A 65 11.32 -2.89 4.53
N ARG A 66 10.30 -2.08 4.83
CA ARG A 66 10.34 -0.62 4.64
C ARG A 66 11.39 0.03 5.53
N GLN A 67 11.45 -0.37 6.80
CA GLN A 67 12.42 0.17 7.75
C GLN A 67 13.87 -0.08 7.31
N GLU A 68 14.14 -1.21 6.64
CA GLU A 68 15.48 -1.54 6.11
C GLU A 68 15.96 -0.57 5.03
N TYR A 69 15.07 -0.08 4.16
CA TYR A 69 15.44 0.81 3.04
C TYR A 69 15.57 2.29 3.44
N GLY A 70 15.17 2.66 4.66
CA GLY A 70 15.24 4.04 5.15
C GLY A 70 14.31 5.03 4.42
N ASP A 71 13.36 4.55 3.60
CA ASP A 71 12.10 5.23 3.27
C ASP A 71 10.93 4.39 3.77
N VAL A 72 9.73 4.98 3.75
CA VAL A 72 8.48 4.23 3.72
C VAL A 72 8.30 3.54 2.37
N GLY A 73 9.40 3.19 1.67
CA GLY A 73 9.56 2.53 0.36
C GLY A 73 8.75 3.08 -0.81
N ASP A 74 8.43 4.36 -0.76
CA ASP A 74 7.79 5.11 -1.83
C ASP A 74 8.52 4.93 -3.18
N HIS A 75 9.80 4.55 -3.18
CA HIS A 75 10.56 4.25 -4.39
C HIS A 75 10.01 3.07 -5.22
N SER A 76 9.27 2.15 -4.59
CA SER A 76 8.68 0.96 -5.22
C SER A 76 7.16 1.06 -5.40
N LEU A 77 6.56 2.24 -5.18
CA LEU A 77 5.16 2.52 -5.50
C LEU A 77 4.83 2.13 -6.94
N LEU A 78 3.63 1.58 -7.10
CA LEU A 78 3.01 1.19 -8.36
C LEU A 78 1.69 1.93 -8.56
N THR A 79 1.40 2.35 -9.78
CA THR A 79 0.02 2.67 -10.15
C THR A 79 -0.83 1.40 -10.12
N ASP A 80 -2.16 1.55 -10.12
CA ASP A 80 -3.06 0.39 -10.20
C ASP A 80 -2.79 -0.44 -11.46
N GLU A 81 -2.52 0.20 -12.60
CA GLU A 81 -2.17 -0.47 -13.85
C GLU A 81 -0.85 -1.23 -13.73
N GLU A 82 0.21 -0.58 -13.23
CA GLU A 82 1.50 -1.24 -13.01
C GLU A 82 1.34 -2.43 -12.04
N ALA A 83 0.56 -2.28 -10.98
CA ALA A 83 0.29 -3.37 -10.03
C ALA A 83 -0.46 -4.53 -10.69
N GLN A 84 -1.47 -4.24 -11.52
CA GLN A 84 -2.24 -5.26 -12.22
C GLN A 84 -1.37 -6.05 -13.20
N GLU A 85 -0.39 -5.44 -13.87
CA GLU A 85 0.55 -6.16 -14.76
C GLU A 85 1.33 -7.26 -14.02
N TYR A 86 1.80 -6.99 -12.78
CA TYR A 86 2.46 -8.00 -11.96
C TYR A 86 1.48 -9.08 -11.48
N LEU A 87 0.25 -8.68 -11.12
CA LEU A 87 -0.77 -9.59 -10.61
C LEU A 87 -1.30 -10.52 -11.70
N ASP A 88 -1.37 -10.08 -12.96
CA ASP A 88 -1.75 -10.90 -14.11
C ASP A 88 -0.80 -12.10 -14.26
N ALA A 89 0.51 -11.89 -14.07
CA ALA A 89 1.51 -12.96 -14.09
C ALA A 89 1.35 -13.95 -12.91
N MET A 90 0.66 -13.54 -11.84
CA MET A 90 0.31 -14.38 -10.69
C MET A 90 -1.09 -15.01 -10.81
N GLY A 91 -1.89 -14.62 -11.81
CA GLY A 91 -3.29 -15.03 -11.94
C GLY A 91 -4.21 -14.40 -10.88
N LEU A 92 -3.92 -13.16 -10.46
CA LEU A 92 -4.63 -12.45 -9.40
C LEU A 92 -5.22 -11.13 -9.91
N ARG A 93 -6.28 -10.66 -9.25
CA ARG A 93 -6.89 -9.36 -9.52
C ARG A 93 -6.57 -8.37 -8.41
N LEU A 94 -6.26 -7.12 -8.77
CA LEU A 94 -5.99 -6.06 -7.82
C LEU A 94 -7.19 -5.80 -6.90
N GLU A 95 -8.40 -5.80 -7.47
CA GLU A 95 -9.64 -5.52 -6.74
C GLU A 95 -9.85 -6.50 -5.57
N ASP A 96 -9.55 -7.79 -5.76
CA ASP A 96 -9.68 -8.80 -4.69
C ASP A 96 -8.79 -8.45 -3.47
N GLY A 97 -7.60 -7.90 -3.72
CA GLY A 97 -6.70 -7.44 -2.67
C GLY A 97 -7.20 -6.16 -2.01
N LYS A 98 -7.73 -5.21 -2.79
CA LYS A 98 -8.33 -3.96 -2.29
C LYS A 98 -9.51 -4.23 -1.36
N GLU A 99 -10.40 -5.13 -1.77
CA GLU A 99 -11.55 -5.59 -0.98
C GLU A 99 -11.10 -6.28 0.32
N LEU A 100 -10.09 -7.15 0.24
CA LEU A 100 -9.53 -7.81 1.43
C LEU A 100 -8.98 -6.78 2.44
N ASN A 101 -8.28 -5.76 1.96
CA ASN A 101 -7.72 -4.70 2.81
C ASN A 101 -8.82 -3.82 3.45
N ILE A 102 -9.88 -3.49 2.70
CA ILE A 102 -11.07 -2.80 3.25
C ILE A 102 -11.74 -3.65 4.33
N LYS A 103 -11.91 -4.96 4.08
CA LYS A 103 -12.52 -5.88 5.03
C LYS A 103 -11.72 -5.95 6.33
N GLU A 104 -10.39 -6.01 6.23
CA GLU A 104 -9.51 -5.99 7.40
C GLU A 104 -9.61 -4.67 8.15
N PHE A 105 -9.56 -3.54 7.45
CA PHE A 105 -9.76 -2.23 8.07
C PHE A 105 -11.07 -2.17 8.85
N ARG A 106 -12.18 -2.60 8.23
CA ARG A 106 -13.50 -2.63 8.86
C ARG A 106 -13.51 -3.55 10.08
N GLN A 107 -12.85 -4.71 10.00
CA GLN A 107 -12.77 -5.64 11.12
C GLN A 107 -12.02 -5.05 12.32
N VAL A 108 -10.92 -4.32 12.09
CA VAL A 108 -10.12 -3.70 13.15
C VAL A 108 -10.82 -2.45 13.73
N ASN A 109 -11.44 -1.64 12.89
CA ASN A 109 -11.92 -0.30 13.27
C ASN A 109 -13.43 -0.22 13.52
N GLY A 110 -14.23 -1.16 13.02
CA GLY A 110 -15.69 -1.19 13.16
C GLY A 110 -16.46 -0.27 12.21
N TYR A 111 -15.80 0.35 11.23
CA TYR A 111 -16.41 1.22 10.22
C TYR A 111 -15.66 1.13 8.88
N ASP A 112 -16.28 1.65 7.81
CA ASP A 112 -15.68 1.68 6.47
C ASP A 112 -14.67 2.81 6.30
N PRO A 113 -13.54 2.56 5.61
CA PRO A 113 -12.56 3.61 5.37
C PRO A 113 -13.10 4.65 4.37
N ALA A 114 -12.85 5.93 4.63
CA ALA A 114 -13.07 7.00 3.67
C ALA A 114 -11.91 7.03 2.67
N LEU A 115 -12.11 6.47 1.48
CA LEU A 115 -11.05 6.30 0.48
C LEU A 115 -11.08 7.37 -0.62
N LEU A 116 -9.91 7.93 -0.93
CA LEU A 116 -9.68 8.58 -2.21
C LEU A 116 -9.50 7.52 -3.31
N PRO A 117 -9.94 7.81 -4.55
CA PRO A 117 -9.72 6.91 -5.66
C PRO A 117 -8.24 6.75 -6.03
N VAL A 118 -7.43 7.80 -5.81
CA VAL A 118 -6.01 7.86 -6.16
C VAL A 118 -5.25 8.70 -5.13
N ASP A 119 -3.99 8.35 -4.85
CA ASP A 119 -3.09 9.20 -4.06
C ASP A 119 -2.71 10.48 -4.86
N PRO A 120 -3.14 11.68 -4.41
CA PRO A 120 -2.88 12.93 -5.12
C PRO A 120 -1.40 13.31 -5.16
N LYS A 121 -0.56 12.70 -4.32
CA LYS A 121 0.88 12.93 -4.23
C LYS A 121 1.71 11.73 -4.67
N PHE A 122 1.06 10.72 -5.25
CA PHE A 122 1.70 9.48 -5.70
C PHE A 122 3.02 9.72 -6.45
N LYS A 123 2.95 10.55 -7.51
CA LYS A 123 4.11 10.83 -8.38
C LYS A 123 5.22 11.54 -7.62
N GLU A 124 4.88 12.55 -6.82
CA GLU A 124 5.84 13.33 -6.04
C GLU A 124 6.61 12.44 -5.06
N ARG A 125 5.89 11.62 -4.26
CA ARG A 125 6.50 10.67 -3.30
C ARG A 125 7.45 9.70 -3.99
N ARG A 126 6.96 9.06 -5.06
CA ARG A 126 7.72 8.06 -5.82
C ARG A 126 8.99 8.66 -6.40
N ASP A 127 8.88 9.81 -7.06
CA ASP A 127 10.02 10.46 -7.72
C ASP A 127 11.05 10.98 -6.71
N LEU A 128 10.61 11.54 -5.58
CA LEU A 128 11.50 11.99 -4.50
C LEU A 128 12.27 10.82 -3.88
N ALA A 129 11.60 9.71 -3.59
CA ALA A 129 12.22 8.52 -3.02
C ALA A 129 13.23 7.88 -3.99
N ARG A 130 12.86 7.74 -5.28
CA ARG A 130 13.77 7.24 -6.31
C ARG A 130 14.99 8.13 -6.51
N LYS A 131 14.80 9.46 -6.52
CA LYS A 131 15.91 10.43 -6.59
C LYS A 131 16.88 10.27 -5.42
N ARG A 132 16.35 10.16 -4.20
CA ARG A 132 17.15 9.96 -2.97
C ARG A 132 17.97 8.68 -3.03
N LEU A 133 17.41 7.61 -3.58
CA LEU A 133 18.08 6.31 -3.77
C LEU A 133 18.90 6.21 -5.06
N LYS A 134 18.97 7.28 -5.86
CA LYS A 134 19.67 7.31 -7.18
C LYS A 134 19.17 6.24 -8.15
N LEU A 135 17.88 5.92 -8.08
CA LEU A 135 17.20 4.99 -8.99
C LEU A 135 16.72 5.72 -10.26
N PRO A 136 16.62 5.03 -11.42
CA PRO A 136 16.08 5.63 -12.64
C PRO A 136 14.61 6.04 -12.44
N PRO A 137 14.09 7.07 -13.14
CA PRO A 137 12.67 7.43 -13.06
C PRO A 137 11.77 6.30 -13.58
N LYS A 138 10.56 6.17 -13.02
CA LYS A 138 9.48 5.34 -13.57
C LYS A 138 8.56 6.21 -14.44
N ALA A 139 8.00 5.60 -15.49
CA ALA A 139 7.04 6.27 -16.39
C ALA A 139 5.81 6.76 -15.61
#